data_AF-A0A7C5GFI4-F1
#
_entry.id   AF-A0A7C5GFI4-F1
#
_cell.length_a   1.000
_cell.length_b   1.000
_cell.length_c   1.000
_cell.angle_alpha   90.00
_cell.angle_beta   90.00
_cell.angle_gamma   90.00
#
_symmetry.space_group_name_H-M   'P 1'
#
loop_
_entity.id
_entity.type
_entity.pdbx_description
1 polymer ?
#
loop_
_entity_poly.entity_id
_entity_poly.type
_entity_poly.pdbx_seq_one_letter_code
_entity_poly.pdbx_strand_id
1 'polypeptide(L)' 'FVFSQTPCVFLEDNNYCSIYEIRPKACREYPHTDSKKISLGLMKKNISVCPAVFEIVEELKIP' A
#
# COMPACT_ATOMS: atom_id res chain seq x y z
N PHE A 1 -9.94 8.30 7.82
CA PHE A 1 -8.70 8.32 8.63
C PHE A 1 -7.53 8.11 7.71
N VAL A 2 -6.56 9.02 7.69
CA VAL A 2 -5.32 8.89 6.90
C VAL A 2 -4.19 8.65 7.89
N PHE A 3 -3.43 7.59 7.64
CA PHE A 3 -2.32 7.15 8.44
C PHE A 3 -1.11 8.09 8.27
N SER A 4 -0.44 8.49 9.37
CA SER A 4 0.63 9.51 9.34
C SER A 4 1.94 9.13 10.03
N GLN A 5 2.06 7.95 10.65
CA GLN A 5 3.25 7.53 11.39
C GLN A 5 3.61 6.08 11.06
N THR A 6 4.88 5.73 10.87
CA THR A 6 5.30 4.33 10.59
C THR A 6 6.20 3.81 11.73
N PRO A 7 6.10 2.52 12.12
CA PRO A 7 5.18 1.48 11.61
C PRO A 7 3.73 1.69 12.06
N CYS A 8 2.80 0.91 11.51
CA CYS A 8 1.39 1.03 11.85
C CYS A 8 1.11 0.61 13.29
N VAL A 9 0.32 1.41 14.01
CA VAL A 9 -0.08 1.11 15.40
C VAL A 9 -0.91 -0.16 15.55
N PHE A 10 -1.43 -0.69 14.43
CA PHE A 10 -2.16 -1.95 14.38
C PHE A 10 -1.32 -3.09 13.80
N LEU A 11 -0.05 -2.85 13.47
CA LEU A 11 0.84 -3.90 12.95
C LEU A 11 1.54 -4.57 14.12
N GLU A 12 1.35 -5.88 14.23
CA GLU A 12 1.95 -6.72 15.26
C GLU A 12 3.28 -7.33 14.78
N ASP A 13 4.04 -7.94 15.69
CA ASP A 13 5.39 -8.49 15.43
C ASP A 13 5.42 -9.60 14.36
N ASN A 14 4.29 -10.24 14.09
CA ASN A 14 4.15 -11.27 13.06
C ASN A 14 3.78 -10.70 11.68
N ASN A 15 3.88 -9.38 11.48
CA ASN A 15 3.41 -8.65 10.29
C ASN A 15 1.90 -8.76 10.03
N TYR A 16 1.10 -9.15 11.03
CA TYR A 16 -0.35 -9.21 10.94
C TYR A 16 -1.00 -7.96 11.53
N CYS A 17 -2.17 -7.58 11.01
CA CYS A 17 -2.92 -6.45 11.53
C CYS A 17 -3.85 -6.88 12.67
N SER A 18 -3.76 -6.25 13.84
CA SER A 18 -4.63 -6.56 14.98
C SER A 18 -6.11 -6.24 14.74
N ILE A 19 -6.43 -5.41 13.74
CA ILE A 19 -7.81 -5.08 13.32
C ILE A 19 -8.14 -5.59 11.91
N TYR A 20 -7.53 -6.69 11.47
CA TYR A 20 -7.58 -7.16 10.07
C TYR A 20 -8.98 -7.21 9.46
N GLU A 21 -9.97 -7.74 10.18
CA GLU A 21 -11.36 -7.88 9.72
C GLU A 21 -12.04 -6.53 9.42
N ILE A 22 -11.69 -5.50 10.20
CA ILE A 22 -12.28 -4.16 10.08
C ILE A 22 -11.28 -3.12 9.56
N ARG A 23 -10.15 -3.56 9.01
CA ARG A 23 -9.07 -2.68 8.55
C ARG A 23 -9.59 -1.62 7.58
N PRO A 24 -9.08 -0.37 7.62
CA PRO A 24 -9.57 0.70 6.77
C PRO A 24 -9.55 0.34 5.28
N LYS A 25 -10.44 0.94 4.48
CA LYS A 25 -10.50 0.74 3.03
C LYS A 25 -9.12 0.89 2.37
N ALA A 26 -8.35 1.89 2.80
CA ALA A 26 -7.00 2.10 2.28
C ALA A 26 -6.06 0.90 2.53
N CYS A 27 -6.15 0.25 3.68
CA CYS A 27 -5.36 -0.95 3.97
C CYS A 27 -5.86 -2.17 3.19
N ARG A 28 -7.18 -2.28 2.96
CA ARG A 28 -7.78 -3.40 2.19
C ARG A 28 -7.41 -3.37 0.72
N GLU A 29 -7.37 -2.18 0.14
CA GLU A 29 -7.21 -2.01 -1.30
C GLU A 29 -5.75 -1.82 -1.71
N TYR A 30 -4.82 -1.62 -0.78
CA TYR A 30 -3.40 -1.49 -1.11
C TYR A 30 -2.91 -2.68 -1.97
N PRO A 31 -2.26 -2.47 -3.13
CA PRO A 31 -1.60 -1.24 -3.60
C PRO A 31 -2.47 -0.25 -4.42
N HIS A 32 -3.79 -0.35 -4.34
CA HIS A 32 -4.82 0.52 -4.95
C HIS A 32 -4.91 0.44 -6.48
N THR A 33 -4.69 -0.74 -7.05
CA THR A 33 -4.73 -0.97 -8.51
C THR A 33 -6.14 -0.97 -9.11
N ASP A 34 -7.17 -1.13 -8.28
CA ASP A 34 -8.59 -1.15 -8.66
C ASP A 34 -9.24 0.25 -8.68
N SER A 35 -8.51 1.27 -8.20
CA SER A 35 -8.98 2.65 -8.19
C SER A 35 -8.89 3.29 -9.58
N LYS A 36 -9.94 3.99 -10.01
CA LYS A 36 -9.92 4.81 -11.24
C LYS A 36 -8.91 5.97 -11.19
N LYS A 37 -8.34 6.25 -10.01
CA LYS A 37 -7.35 7.30 -9.78
C LYS A 37 -6.11 6.70 -9.13
N ILE A 38 -5.33 5.96 -9.91
CA ILE A 38 -3.99 5.55 -9.50
C ILE A 38 -3.09 6.79 -9.50
N SER A 39 -2.39 7.02 -8.39
CA SER A 39 -1.39 8.08 -8.31
C SER A 39 -0.01 7.49 -8.59
N LEU A 40 0.57 7.81 -9.76
CA LEU A 40 1.92 7.39 -10.11
C LEU A 40 2.97 7.90 -9.10
N GLY A 41 2.78 9.11 -8.56
CA GLY A 41 3.67 9.66 -7.53
C GLY A 41 3.62 8.85 -6.23
N LEU A 42 2.45 8.33 -5.85
CA LEU A 42 2.32 7.43 -4.72
C LEU A 42 2.94 6.05 -5.01
N MET A 43 2.72 5.51 -6.21
CA MET A 43 3.35 4.25 -6.62
C MET A 43 4.88 4.35 -6.57
N LYS A 44 5.47 5.40 -7.16
CA LYS A 44 6.93 5.64 -7.12
C LYS A 44 7.49 5.67 -5.69
N LYS A 45 6.79 6.29 -4.73
CA LYS A 45 7.19 6.29 -3.31
C LYS A 45 7.08 4.91 -2.66
N ASN A 46 6.13 4.10 -3.10
CA ASN A 46 5.85 2.78 -2.53
C ASN A 46 6.68 1.66 -3.15
N ILE A 47 7.42 1.90 -4.24
CA ILE A 47 8.34 0.93 -4.85
C ILE A 47 9.34 0.41 -3.81
N SER A 48 9.91 1.29 -2.98
CA SER A 48 10.86 0.90 -1.94
C SER A 48 10.23 0.21 -0.73
N VAL A 49 8.89 0.17 -0.66
CA VAL A 49 8.13 -0.38 0.46
C VAL A 49 7.54 -1.74 0.12
N CYS A 50 7.04 -1.94 -1.10
CA CYS A 50 6.30 -3.14 -1.48
C CYS A 50 6.81 -3.72 -2.81
N PRO A 51 7.27 -5.00 -2.85
CA PRO A 51 7.70 -5.66 -4.07
C PRO A 51 6.61 -5.72 -5.16
N ALA A 52 5.35 -5.91 -4.78
CA ALA A 52 4.25 -5.93 -5.75
C ALA A 52 4.09 -4.58 -6.47
N VAL A 53 4.35 -3.46 -5.77
CA VAL A 53 4.32 -2.12 -6.39
C VAL A 53 5.46 -1.97 -7.40
N PHE A 54 6.65 -2.50 -7.09
CA PHE A 54 7.76 -2.52 -8.04
C PHE A 54 7.39 -3.30 -9.31
N GLU A 55 6.88 -4.52 -9.17
CA GLU A 55 6.46 -5.36 -10.31
C GLU A 55 5.40 -4.66 -11.18
N ILE A 56 4.37 -4.07 -10.57
CA ILE A 56 3.34 -3.32 -11.30
C ILE A 56 3.96 -2.16 -12.10
N VAL A 57 4.87 -1.39 -11.51
CA VAL A 57 5.50 -0.25 -12.18
C VAL A 57 6.40 -0.70 -13.33
N GLU A 58 7.16 -1.79 -13.15
CA GLU A 58 7.99 -2.40 -14.19
C GLU A 58 7.14 -2.88 -15.38
N GLU A 59 6.00 -3.53 -15.14
CA GLU A 59 5.09 -3.98 -16.19
C GLU A 59 4.47 -2.82 -16.98
N LEU A 60 4.18 -1.70 -16.31
CA LEU A 60 3.64 -0.49 -16.95
C LEU A 60 4.68 0.23 -17.83
N LYS A 61 5.96 -0.20 -17.82
CA LYS A 61 7.09 0.38 -18.58
C LYS A 61 7.19 1.91 -18.41
N ILE A 62 6.88 2.42 -17.22
CA ILE A 62 6.90 3.85 -16.95
C ILE A 62 8.36 4.25 -16.65
N PRO A 63 9.00 5.10 -17.47
CA PRO A 63 10.35 5.58 -17.19
C PRO A 63 10.46 6.47 -15.94
#